data_AF-A0A9P6UGY2-F1
#
_entry.id   AF-A0A9P6UGY2-F1
#
_cell.length_a   1.000
_cell.length_b   1.000
_cell.length_c   1.000
_cell.angle_alpha   90.00
_cell.angle_beta   90.00
_cell.angle_gamma   90.00
#
_symmetry.space_group_name_H-M   'P 1'
#
loop_
_entity.id
_entity.type
_entity.pdbx_description
1 polymer ?
#
loop_
_entity_poly.entity_id
_entity_poly.type
_entity_poly.pdbx_seq_one_letter_code
_entity_poly.pdbx_strand_id
1 'polypeptide(L)'
;MMENYNPIIPEAVTDYYLSRTGFDCEDVRIKRLLALAAQKFVSDIATDAFQYCKVRQQSQNRVPGKEKKTVLTMEDLSDALGEYGIN
;
A
#
# COMPACT_ATOMS: atom_id res chain seq x y z
N MET A 1 19.26 13.35 5.41
CA MET A 1 18.05 13.21 4.57
C MET A 1 16.92 12.46 5.29
N MET A 2 17.18 11.32 5.95
CA MET A 2 16.16 10.60 6.78
C MET A 2 15.95 11.16 8.20
N GLU A 3 16.86 12.01 8.68
CA GLU A 3 16.82 12.58 10.05
C GLU A 3 15.68 13.59 10.24
N ASN A 4 15.18 14.20 9.17
CA ASN A 4 14.09 15.17 9.19
C ASN A 4 12.83 14.69 8.44
N TYR A 5 12.79 13.42 8.03
CA TYR A 5 11.66 12.85 7.31
C TYR A 5 10.75 12.10 8.27
N ASN A 6 9.48 12.51 8.35
CA ASN A 6 8.48 11.86 9.19
C ASN A 6 7.56 11.01 8.27
N PRO A 7 7.73 9.67 8.25
CA PRO A 7 6.90 8.79 7.44
C PRO A 7 5.45 8.77 7.95
N ILE A 8 4.52 8.31 7.10
CA ILE A 8 3.09 8.23 7.47
C ILE A 8 2.88 7.22 8.60
N ILE A 9 3.68 6.14 8.63
CA ILE A 9 3.66 5.14 9.69
C ILE A 9 4.39 5.71 10.93
N PRO A 10 3.73 5.84 12.10
CA PRO A 10 4.36 6.35 13.31
C PRO A 10 5.47 5.42 13.84
N GLU A 11 6.48 6.00 14.50
CA GLU A 11 7.62 5.25 15.05
C GLU A 11 7.19 4.16 16.05
N ALA A 12 6.16 4.42 16.87
CA ALA A 12 5.63 3.43 17.82
C ALA A 12 5.10 2.15 17.15
N VAL A 13 4.55 2.26 15.93
CA VAL A 13 4.05 1.10 15.18
C VAL A 13 5.23 0.28 14.65
N THR A 14 6.24 0.97 14.11
CA THR A 14 7.49 0.32 13.66
C THR A 14 8.18 -0.40 14.81
N ASP A 15 8.29 0.23 15.98
CA ASP A 15 8.92 -0.35 17.17
C ASP A 15 8.19 -1.59 17.69
N TYR A 16 6.86 -1.56 17.67
CA TYR A 16 6.06 -2.72 18.01
C TYR A 16 6.31 -3.90 17.05
N TYR A 17 6.36 -3.66 15.74
CA TYR A 17 6.62 -4.73 14.78
C TYR A 17 8.06 -5.23 14.80
N LEU A 18 9.04 -4.35 15.03
CA LEU A 18 10.45 -4.70 15.18
C LEU A 18 10.70 -5.57 16.44
N SER A 19 10.15 -5.17 17.58
CA SER A 19 10.23 -5.98 18.81
C SER A 19 9.54 -7.34 18.66
N ARG A 20 8.41 -7.40 17.94
CA ARG A 20 7.70 -8.65 17.65
C ARG A 20 8.51 -9.61 16.77
N THR A 21 9.35 -9.12 15.86
CA THR A 21 10.25 -9.95 15.06
C THR A 21 11.56 -10.28 15.78
N GLY A 22 11.78 -9.75 16.99
CA GLY A 22 13.00 -9.94 17.78
C GLY A 22 14.17 -9.07 17.34
N PHE A 23 13.91 -7.99 16.59
CA PHE A 23 14.93 -7.03 16.15
C PHE A 23 14.79 -5.72 16.93
N ASP A 24 15.78 -5.40 17.76
CA ASP A 24 15.86 -4.11 18.43
C ASP A 24 16.88 -3.22 17.72
N CYS A 25 16.48 -1.98 17.42
CA CYS A 25 17.30 -1.03 16.69
C CYS A 25 17.11 0.36 17.30
N GLU A 26 18.20 0.96 17.75
CA GLU A 26 18.15 2.32 18.32
C GLU A 26 18.22 3.41 17.23
N ASP A 27 18.66 3.06 16.01
CA ASP A 27 18.79 4.02 14.92
C ASP A 27 17.44 4.37 14.30
N VAL A 28 16.96 5.57 14.63
CA VAL A 28 15.72 6.17 14.11
C VAL A 28 15.68 6.20 12.58
N ARG A 29 16.83 6.31 11.90
CA ARG A 29 16.88 6.36 10.43
C ARG A 29 16.50 5.02 9.82
N ILE A 30 16.87 3.90 10.45
CA ILE A 30 16.52 2.56 10.01
C ILE A 30 15.02 2.31 10.20
N LYS A 31 14.47 2.72 11.35
CA LYS A 31 13.03 2.66 11.61
C LYS A 31 12.22 3.43 10.57
N ARG A 32 12.67 4.64 10.24
CA ARG A 32 12.02 5.50 9.23
C ARG A 32 12.16 4.96 7.82
N LEU A 33 13.32 4.39 7.48
CA LEU A 33 13.53 3.74 6.19
C LEU A 33 12.59 2.53 6.02
N LEU A 34 12.46 1.70 7.06
CA LEU A 34 11.56 0.56 7.06
C LEU A 34 10.10 1.00 6.90
N ALA A 35 9.69 2.02 7.65
CA ALA A 35 8.36 2.63 7.53
C ALA A 35 8.10 3.14 6.10
N LEU A 36 9.07 3.83 5.50
CA LEU A 36 8.94 4.33 4.13
C LEU A 36 8.88 3.20 3.10
N ALA A 37 9.68 2.15 3.27
CA ALA A 37 9.68 0.99 2.39
C ALA A 37 8.32 0.26 2.42
N ALA A 38 7.78 0.04 3.63
CA ALA A 38 6.45 -0.54 3.79
C ALA A 38 5.35 0.36 3.19
N GLN A 39 5.45 1.67 3.41
CA GLN A 39 4.53 2.64 2.81
C GLN A 39 4.58 2.62 1.28
N LYS A 40 5.78 2.55 0.69
CA LYS A 40 5.95 2.44 -0.77
C LYS A 40 5.33 1.15 -1.28
N PHE A 41 5.62 0.02 -0.63
CA PHE A 41 5.08 -1.29 -1.00
C PHE A 41 3.54 -1.29 -1.05
N VAL A 42 2.88 -0.78 -0.01
CA VAL A 42 1.42 -0.67 0.00
C VAL A 42 0.91 0.31 -1.06
N SER A 43 1.64 1.40 -1.32
CA SER A 43 1.28 2.37 -2.36
C SER A 43 1.36 1.79 -3.76
N ASP A 44 2.36 0.95 -4.04
CA ASP A 44 2.51 0.27 -5.32
C ASP A 44 1.33 -0.70 -5.55
N ILE A 45 1.02 -1.57 -4.58
CA ILE A 45 -0.13 -2.50 -4.66
C ILE A 45 -1.45 -1.74 -4.85
N ALA A 46 -1.68 -0.66 -4.10
CA ALA A 46 -2.90 0.13 -4.22
C ALA A 46 -3.00 0.81 -5.60
N THR A 47 -1.88 1.20 -6.19
CA THR A 47 -1.83 1.77 -7.54
C THR A 47 -2.17 0.73 -8.59
N ASP A 48 -1.65 -0.49 -8.45
CA ASP A 48 -1.93 -1.60 -9.38
C ASP A 48 -3.40 -2.01 -9.29
N ALA A 49 -3.93 -2.21 -8.08
CA ALA A 49 -5.35 -2.50 -7.87
C ALA A 49 -6.26 -1.39 -8.44
N PHE A 50 -5.81 -0.13 -8.39
CA PHE A 50 -6.53 0.98 -9.02
C PHE A 50 -6.54 0.88 -10.55
N GLN A 51 -5.46 0.41 -11.18
CA GLN A 51 -5.43 0.16 -12.62
C GLN A 51 -6.39 -0.97 -13.03
N TYR A 52 -6.38 -2.08 -12.29
CA TYR A 52 -7.35 -3.18 -12.49
C TYR A 52 -8.79 -2.69 -12.39
N CYS A 53 -9.10 -1.91 -11.36
CA CYS A 53 -10.43 -1.32 -11.18
C CYS A 53 -10.82 -0.39 -12.34
N LYS A 54 -9.88 0.40 -12.87
CA LYS A 54 -10.11 1.28 -14.04
C LYS A 54 -10.39 0.49 -15.31
N VAL A 55 -9.59 -0.53 -15.61
CA VAL A 55 -9.77 -1.38 -16.80
C VAL A 55 -11.14 -2.06 -16.77
N ARG A 56 -11.51 -2.62 -15.61
CA ARG A 56 -12.83 -3.23 -15.42
C ARG A 56 -13.97 -2.22 -15.57
N GLN A 57 -13.85 -1.02 -14.99
CA GLN A 57 -14.87 0.03 -15.11
C GLN A 57 -15.02 0.56 -16.54
N GLN A 58 -13.93 0.57 -17.33
CA GLN A 58 -13.93 0.96 -18.74
C GLN A 58 -14.62 -0.09 -19.62
N SER A 59 -14.50 -1.37 -19.27
CA SER A 59 -15.20 -2.49 -19.93
C SER A 59 -16.71 -2.49 -19.64
N GLN A 60 -17.14 -1.99 -18.48
CA GLN A 60 -18.56 -1.84 -18.16
C GLN A 60 -19.19 -0.64 -18.88
N ASN A 61 -20.09 -0.93 -19.82
CA ASN A 61 -20.86 0.05 -20.60
C ASN A 61 -21.29 1.28 -19.78
N ARG A 62 -20.90 2.47 -20.25
CA ARG A 62 -21.19 3.75 -19.58
C ARG A 62 -22.67 4.06 -19.71
N VAL A 63 -23.43 3.87 -18.64
CA VAL A 63 -24.78 4.46 -18.54
C VAL A 63 -24.60 5.96 -18.29
N PRO A 64 -25.04 6.84 -19.20
CA PRO A 64 -24.90 8.28 -19.02
C PRO A 64 -25.71 8.76 -17.80
N GLY A 65 -25.10 9.56 -16.93
CA GLY A 65 -25.76 10.21 -15.79
C GLY A 65 -25.50 9.63 -14.39
N LYS A 66 -24.75 8.52 -14.26
CA LYS A 66 -24.26 8.04 -12.96
C LYS A 66 -22.75 8.20 -12.85
N GLU A 67 -22.29 9.03 -11.90
CA GLU A 67 -20.89 9.00 -11.46
C GLU A 67 -20.59 7.63 -10.88
N LYS A 68 -19.72 6.85 -11.54
CA LYS A 68 -19.18 5.61 -10.98
C LYS A 68 -18.13 5.99 -9.94
N LYS A 69 -18.40 5.70 -8.67
CA LYS A 69 -17.41 5.81 -7.60
C LYS A 69 -16.38 4.69 -7.75
N THR A 70 -15.11 5.02 -7.68
CA THR A 70 -14.05 4.01 -7.58
C THR A 70 -14.14 3.33 -6.22
N VAL A 71 -14.22 2.00 -6.24
CA VAL A 71 -14.25 1.16 -5.05
C VAL A 71 -13.13 0.14 -5.19
N LEU A 72 -12.34 -0.02 -4.12
CA LEU A 72 -11.38 -1.11 -4.02
C LEU A 72 -12.15 -2.41 -3.78
N THR A 73 -12.10 -3.34 -4.74
CA THR A 73 -12.81 -4.61 -4.63
C THR A 73 -11.83 -5.76 -4.40
N MET A 74 -12.34 -6.88 -3.86
CA MET A 74 -11.53 -8.09 -3.65
C MET A 74 -11.00 -8.68 -4.95
N GLU A 75 -11.72 -8.54 -6.06
CA GLU A 75 -11.29 -8.99 -7.39
C GLU A 75 -10.05 -8.20 -7.85
N ASP A 76 -10.13 -6.86 -7.88
CA ASP A 76 -9.00 -6.03 -8.31
C ASP A 76 -7.77 -6.20 -7.41
N LEU A 77 -7.99 -6.39 -6.11
CA LEU A 77 -6.92 -6.62 -5.16
C LEU A 77 -6.29 -8.00 -5.33
N SER A 78 -7.10 -9.04 -5.57
CA SER A 78 -6.58 -10.39 -5.81
C SER A 78 -5.76 -10.45 -7.09
N ASP A 79 -6.21 -9.80 -8.16
CA ASP A 79 -5.47 -9.73 -9.42
C ASP A 79 -4.14 -9.00 -9.24
N ALA A 80 -4.15 -7.85 -8.55
CA ALA A 80 -2.94 -7.10 -8.22
C ALA A 80 -1.97 -7.94 -7.36
N LEU A 81 -2.45 -8.59 -6.30
CA LEU A 81 -1.63 -9.43 -5.41
C LEU A 81 -1.05 -10.66 -6.12
N GLY A 82 -1.76 -11.19 -7.12
CA GLY A 82 -1.27 -12.28 -7.96
C GLY A 82 0.04 -11.95 -8.69
N GLU A 83 0.23 -10.70 -9.11
CA GLU A 83 1.49 -10.23 -9.71
C GLU A 83 2.66 -10.19 -8.72
N TYR A 84 2.36 -9.99 -7.43
CA TYR A 84 3.33 -10.04 -6.34
C TYR A 84 3.57 -11.46 -5.81
N GLY A 85 2.94 -12.48 -6.40
CA GLY A 85 3.07 -13.88 -6.00
C GLY A 85 2.28 -14.25 -4.74
N ILE A 86 1.26 -13.46 -4.39
CA ILE A 86 0.37 -13.70 -3.25
C ILE A 86 -0.95 -14.26 -3.80
N ASN A 87 -1.37 -15.44 -3.33
CA ASN A 87 -2.52 -16.19 -3.83
C ASN A 87 -3.50 -16.52 -2.69
#